data_AF-A0A2R2IYQ5-F1
#
_entry.id   AF-A0A2R2IYQ5-F1
#
_cell.length_a   1.000
_cell.length_b   1.000
_cell.length_c   1.000
_cell.angle_alpha   90.00
_cell.angle_beta   90.00
_cell.angle_gamma   90.00
#
_symmetry.space_group_name_H-M   'P 1'
#
loop_
_entity.id
_entity.type
_entity.pdbx_description
1 polymer ?
#
loop_
_entity_poly.entity_id
_entity_poly.type
_entity_poly.pdbx_seq_one_letter_code
_entity_poly.pdbx_strand_id
1 'polypeptide(L)'
;MTAIALPPSLLPALGIAALVIWRLYSRIRRMVGRQRLSPIRPWLTVIVFPLLLAGLAQMSHAHPDKLLMLLAGAVIGALLGRYGIRLTQFETTEQGRFYTPSLHLGIALSLLFIGRIGYRLVSLYLSGGSLSAPPAGFIGHPLTLLIFAILAGYYASYAIGLLRWARSTA
;
A
#
# COMPACT_ATOMS: atom_id res chain seq x y z
N MET A 1 19.57 -21.44 -34.90
CA MET A 1 18.64 -20.64 -34.08
C MET A 1 18.70 -21.21 -32.67
N THR A 2 19.47 -20.61 -31.77
CA THR A 2 19.54 -21.05 -30.36
C THR A 2 18.24 -20.67 -29.68
N ALA A 3 17.42 -21.66 -29.34
CA ALA A 3 16.26 -21.45 -28.48
C ALA A 3 16.76 -20.91 -27.14
N ILE A 4 16.34 -19.69 -26.77
CA ILE A 4 16.60 -19.15 -25.45
C ILE A 4 15.81 -20.02 -24.47
N ALA A 5 16.46 -21.02 -23.89
CA ALA A 5 15.88 -21.84 -22.84
C ALA A 5 15.68 -20.95 -21.61
N LEU A 6 14.43 -20.55 -21.37
CA LEU A 6 14.08 -19.80 -20.17
C LEU A 6 14.39 -20.70 -18.97
N PRO A 7 15.24 -20.27 -18.01
CA PRO A 7 15.52 -21.07 -16.84
C PRO A 7 14.20 -21.33 -16.07
N PRO A 8 13.99 -22.53 -15.48
CA PRO A 8 12.72 -22.90 -14.83
C PRO A 8 12.28 -21.93 -13.72
N SER A 9 13.24 -21.21 -13.12
CA SER A 9 13.02 -20.19 -12.11
C SER A 9 12.42 -18.88 -12.64
N LEU A 10 12.43 -18.65 -13.96
CA LEU A 10 11.90 -17.44 -14.57
C LEU A 10 10.37 -17.45 -14.70
N LEU A 11 9.78 -18.65 -14.88
CA LEU A 11 8.34 -18.83 -15.02
C LEU A 11 7.54 -18.31 -13.80
N PRO A 12 7.87 -18.67 -12.54
CA PRO A 12 7.17 -18.10 -11.39
C PRO A 12 7.40 -16.60 -11.22
N ALA A 13 8.60 -16.10 -11.56
CA ALA A 13 8.90 -14.67 -11.48
C ALA A 13 8.06 -13.84 -12.46
N LEU A 14 7.91 -14.32 -13.70
CA LEU A 14 7.03 -13.73 -14.71
C LEU A 14 5.56 -13.79 -14.29
N GLY A 15 5.11 -14.90 -13.69
CA GLY A 15 3.76 -15.03 -13.15
C GLY A 15 3.46 -14.01 -12.04
N ILE A 16 4.38 -13.82 -11.10
CA ILE A 16 4.27 -12.80 -10.04
C ILE A 16 4.25 -11.39 -10.66
N ALA A 17 5.15 -11.10 -11.61
CA ALA A 17 5.19 -9.80 -12.28
C ALA A 17 3.87 -9.49 -13.00
N ALA A 18 3.32 -10.44 -13.75
CA ALA A 18 2.04 -10.30 -14.43
C ALA A 18 0.89 -10.07 -13.44
N LEU A 19 0.86 -10.81 -12.32
CA LEU A 19 -0.14 -10.63 -11.26
C LEU A 19 -0.06 -9.24 -10.62
N VAL A 20 1.15 -8.73 -10.36
CA VAL A 20 1.37 -7.39 -9.82
C VAL A 20 0.90 -6.31 -10.80
N ILE A 21 1.25 -6.42 -12.08
CA ILE A 21 0.82 -5.50 -13.15
C ILE A 21 -0.70 -5.50 -13.29
N TRP A 22 -1.32 -6.68 -13.34
CA TRP A 22 -2.78 -6.80 -13.43
C TRP A 22 -3.49 -6.19 -12.22
N ARG A 23 -2.95 -6.42 -11.01
CA ARG A 23 -3.51 -5.86 -9.77
C ARG A 23 -3.34 -4.34 -9.74
N LEU A 24 -2.25 -3.79 -10.27
CA LEU A 24 -2.04 -2.35 -10.43
C LEU A 24 -3.06 -1.75 -11.38
N TYR A 25 -3.18 -2.30 -12.59
CA TYR A 25 -4.14 -1.83 -13.60
C TYR A 25 -5.56 -1.86 -13.05
N SER A 26 -5.96 -2.99 -12.42
CA SER A 26 -7.27 -3.14 -11.80
C SER A 26 -7.50 -2.11 -10.68
N ARG A 27 -6.47 -1.78 -9.91
CA ARG A 27 -6.55 -0.79 -8.84
C ARG A 27 -6.70 0.63 -9.39
N ILE A 28 -5.85 1.01 -10.34
CA ILE A 28 -5.90 2.33 -10.99
C ILE A 28 -7.26 2.51 -11.67
N ARG A 29 -7.72 1.50 -12.43
CA ARG A 29 -9.03 1.53 -13.10
C ARG A 29 -10.18 1.71 -12.12
N ARG A 30 -10.10 1.12 -10.91
CA ARG A 30 -11.10 1.30 -9.84
C ARG A 30 -11.01 2.67 -9.16
N MET A 31 -9.87 3.35 -9.21
CA MET A 31 -9.69 4.71 -8.68
C MET A 31 -10.19 5.78 -9.65
N VAL A 32 -10.38 5.44 -10.92
CA VAL A 32 -10.99 6.32 -11.92
C VAL A 32 -12.51 6.24 -11.77
N GLY A 33 -13.09 7.26 -11.14
CA GLY A 33 -14.54 7.47 -11.13
C GLY A 33 -15.14 7.61 -9.73
N ARG A 34 -16.46 7.80 -9.76
CA ARG A 34 -17.30 8.07 -8.59
C ARG A 34 -17.45 6.82 -7.72
N GLN A 35 -17.07 6.90 -6.44
CA GLN A 35 -17.16 5.78 -5.51
C GLN A 35 -18.25 6.04 -4.47
N ARG A 36 -19.15 5.05 -4.28
CA ARG A 36 -20.12 5.10 -3.18
C ARG A 36 -19.41 4.86 -1.85
N LEU A 37 -19.68 5.69 -0.85
CA LEU A 37 -19.18 5.49 0.50
C LEU A 37 -19.78 4.20 1.08
N SER A 38 -18.91 3.25 1.40
CA SER A 38 -19.32 2.05 2.13
C SER A 38 -19.37 2.34 3.63
N PRO A 39 -20.37 1.81 4.36
CA PRO A 39 -20.49 2.04 5.79
C PRO A 39 -19.38 1.37 6.62
N ILE A 40 -18.85 0.22 6.17
CA ILE A 40 -17.92 -0.60 6.98
C ILE A 40 -16.46 -0.51 6.54
N ARG A 41 -16.19 -0.27 5.24
CA ARG A 41 -14.82 -0.30 4.71
C ARG A 41 -13.87 0.72 5.35
N PRO A 42 -14.27 1.98 5.57
CA PRO A 42 -13.39 2.94 6.24
C PRO A 42 -13.07 2.52 7.67
N TRP A 43 -14.05 2.00 8.43
CA TRP A 43 -13.82 1.49 9.78
C TRP A 43 -12.81 0.34 9.83
N LEU A 44 -12.96 -0.65 8.95
CA LEU A 44 -11.99 -1.75 8.86
C LEU A 44 -10.58 -1.23 8.59
N THR A 45 -10.45 -0.24 7.72
CA THR A 45 -9.17 0.40 7.38
C THR A 45 -8.54 1.09 8.59
N VAL A 46 -9.34 1.84 9.35
CA VAL A 46 -8.90 2.58 10.55
C VAL A 46 -8.49 1.63 11.68
N ILE A 47 -9.02 0.41 11.74
CA ILE A 47 -8.66 -0.56 12.78
C ILE A 47 -7.47 -1.42 12.34
N VAL A 48 -7.53 -2.00 11.14
CA VAL A 48 -6.55 -2.99 10.67
C VAL A 48 -5.17 -2.38 10.48
N PHE A 49 -5.06 -1.18 9.90
CA PHE A 49 -3.73 -0.59 9.62
C PHE A 49 -2.96 -0.21 10.89
N PRO A 50 -3.55 0.47 11.90
CA PRO A 50 -2.88 0.70 13.17
C PRO A 50 -2.49 -0.58 13.90
N LEU A 51 -3.36 -1.60 13.91
CA LEU A 51 -3.02 -2.91 14.50
C LEU A 51 -1.84 -3.56 13.78
N LEU A 52 -1.80 -3.48 12.44
CA LEU A 52 -0.68 -3.98 11.65
C LEU A 52 0.61 -3.24 12.00
N LEU A 53 0.57 -1.91 12.11
CA LEU A 53 1.75 -1.12 12.50
C LEU A 53 2.21 -1.43 13.93
N ALA A 54 1.28 -1.60 14.86
CA ALA A 54 1.60 -2.01 16.23
C ALA A 54 2.26 -3.40 16.27
N GLY A 55 1.75 -4.36 15.49
CA GLY A 55 2.37 -5.68 15.35
C GLY A 55 3.78 -5.62 14.77
N LEU A 56 3.99 -4.81 13.72
CA LEU A 56 5.32 -4.61 13.13
C LEU A 56 6.30 -3.92 14.10
N ALA A 57 5.81 -2.95 14.87
CA ALA A 57 6.61 -2.28 15.90
C ALA A 57 7.02 -3.25 17.01
N GLN A 58 6.08 -4.08 17.49
CA GLN A 58 6.36 -5.10 18.50
C GLN A 58 7.42 -6.11 18.02
N MET A 59 7.28 -6.55 16.77
CA MET A 59 8.22 -7.47 16.12
C MET A 59 9.60 -6.84 15.86
N SER A 60 9.69 -5.51 15.88
CA SER A 60 10.91 -4.73 15.65
C SER A 60 11.44 -4.03 16.91
N HIS A 61 10.89 -4.32 18.10
CA HIS A 61 11.16 -3.52 19.31
C HIS A 61 12.65 -3.46 19.70
N ALA A 62 13.42 -4.51 19.39
CA ALA A 62 14.85 -4.59 19.66
C ALA A 62 15.72 -3.78 18.67
N HIS A 63 15.11 -3.13 17.68
CA HIS A 63 15.81 -2.44 16.59
C HIS A 63 15.32 -0.98 16.47
N PRO A 64 16.00 -0.01 17.11
CA PRO A 64 15.53 1.37 17.17
C PRO A 64 15.48 2.04 15.78
N ASP A 65 16.38 1.66 14.88
CA ASP A 65 16.40 2.10 13.48
C ASP A 65 15.10 1.72 12.74
N LYS A 66 14.59 0.51 12.97
CA LYS A 66 13.34 0.03 12.37
C LYS A 66 12.12 0.75 12.92
N LEU A 67 12.10 1.02 14.23
CA LEU A 67 11.04 1.80 14.86
C LEU A 67 11.00 3.24 14.34
N LEU A 68 12.16 3.87 14.13
CA LEU A 68 12.25 5.19 13.52
C LEU A 68 11.70 5.20 12.10
N MET A 69 12.00 4.17 11.30
CA MET A 69 11.44 4.03 9.95
C MET A 69 9.93 3.82 9.96
N LEU A 70 9.40 3.02 10.89
CA LEU A 70 7.95 2.86 11.06
C LEU A 70 7.29 4.19 11.44
N LEU A 71 7.84 4.91 12.41
CA LEU A 71 7.31 6.19 12.86
C LEU A 71 7.34 7.23 11.74
N ALA A 72 8.50 7.41 11.11
CA ALA A 72 8.67 8.35 10.01
C ALA A 72 7.71 8.04 8.86
N GLY A 73 7.60 6.77 8.49
CA GLY A 73 6.69 6.34 7.43
C GLY A 73 5.23 6.61 7.80
N ALA A 74 4.82 6.29 9.02
CA ALA A 74 3.46 6.53 9.49
C ALA A 74 3.11 8.02 9.48
N VAL A 75 4.04 8.89 9.89
CA VAL A 75 3.86 10.35 9.85
C VAL A 75 3.75 10.85 8.41
N ILE A 76 4.68 10.48 7.53
CA ILE A 76 4.64 10.85 6.11
C ILE A 76 3.33 10.38 5.47
N GLY A 77 2.96 9.12 5.70
CA GLY A 77 1.71 8.55 5.23
C GLY A 77 0.50 9.32 5.71
N ALA A 78 0.44 9.65 7.00
CA ALA A 78 -0.66 10.40 7.59
C ALA A 78 -0.80 11.81 6.98
N LEU A 79 0.32 12.49 6.73
CA LEU A 79 0.33 13.78 6.04
C LEU A 79 -0.19 13.66 4.61
N LEU A 80 0.26 12.64 3.86
CA LEU A 80 -0.23 12.36 2.50
C LEU A 80 -1.72 12.03 2.50
N GLY A 81 -2.23 11.28 3.47
CA GLY A 81 -3.65 10.92 3.51
C GLY A 81 -4.53 12.13 3.87
N ARG A 82 -4.06 12.99 4.79
CA ARG A 82 -4.71 14.28 5.06
C ARG A 82 -4.72 15.17 3.82
N TYR A 83 -3.64 15.21 3.06
CA TYR A 83 -3.56 15.92 1.80
C TYR A 83 -4.51 15.32 0.75
N GLY A 84 -4.57 13.99 0.64
CA GLY A 84 -5.47 13.30 -0.29
C GLY A 84 -6.94 13.59 -0.04
N ILE A 85 -7.35 13.74 1.22
CA ILE A 85 -8.71 14.15 1.57
C ILE A 85 -9.03 15.56 1.07
N ARG A 86 -8.07 16.48 1.12
CA ARG A 86 -8.27 17.85 0.58
C ARG A 86 -8.45 17.87 -0.94
N LEU A 87 -7.86 16.91 -1.64
CA LEU A 87 -8.01 16.74 -3.09
C LEU A 87 -9.23 15.91 -3.49
N THR A 88 -9.95 15.35 -2.52
CA THR A 88 -11.10 14.47 -2.78
C THR A 88 -12.33 15.33 -3.03
N GLN A 89 -13.02 15.05 -4.12
CA GLN A 89 -14.31 15.67 -4.40
C GLN A 89 -15.40 14.85 -3.70
N PHE A 90 -16.14 15.51 -2.82
CA PHE A 90 -17.22 14.90 -2.05
C PHE A 90 -18.56 15.33 -2.61
N GLU A 91 -19.46 14.37 -2.77
CA GLU A 91 -20.79 14.57 -3.31
C GLU A 91 -21.82 13.90 -2.40
N THR A 92 -22.85 14.64 -2.02
CA THR A 92 -24.01 14.08 -1.32
C THR A 92 -25.20 14.17 -2.26
N THR A 93 -25.84 13.04 -2.52
CA THR A 93 -27.04 12.94 -3.38
C THR A 93 -28.11 12.14 -2.67
N GLU A 94 -29.36 12.20 -3.14
CA GLU A 94 -30.47 11.43 -2.54
C GLU A 94 -30.22 9.91 -2.55
N GLN A 95 -29.43 9.43 -3.51
CA GLN A 95 -29.03 8.03 -3.64
C GLN A 95 -27.91 7.62 -2.65
N GLY A 96 -27.31 8.60 -1.96
CA GLY A 96 -26.29 8.42 -0.94
C GLY A 96 -25.06 9.30 -1.14
N ARG A 97 -24.03 8.97 -0.37
CA ARG A 97 -22.75 9.68 -0.33
C ARG A 97 -21.75 9.08 -1.32
N PHE A 98 -21.19 9.94 -2.15
CA PHE A 98 -20.19 9.58 -3.15
C PHE A 98 -18.91 10.41 -2.95
N TYR A 99 -17.78 9.82 -3.30
CA TYR A 99 -16.50 10.51 -3.29
C TYR A 99 -15.68 10.11 -4.51
N THR A 100 -14.92 11.06 -5.04
CA THR A 100 -14.01 10.85 -6.16
C THR A 100 -12.59 11.19 -5.67
N PRO A 101 -11.75 10.18 -5.39
CA PRO A 101 -10.39 10.39 -4.91
C PRO A 101 -9.49 10.96 -6.01
N SER A 102 -8.45 11.69 -5.62
CA SER A 102 -7.42 12.13 -6.58
C SER A 102 -6.61 10.94 -7.12
N LEU A 103 -6.60 10.76 -8.44
CA LEU A 103 -5.89 9.64 -9.10
C LEU A 103 -4.38 9.66 -8.84
N HIS A 104 -3.77 10.84 -8.78
CA HIS A 104 -2.32 11.04 -8.68
C HIS A 104 -1.70 10.36 -7.45
N LEU A 105 -2.31 10.52 -6.27
CA LEU A 105 -1.81 9.90 -5.04
C LEU A 105 -1.93 8.37 -5.07
N GLY A 106 -3.04 7.87 -5.66
CA GLY A 106 -3.24 6.44 -5.86
C GLY A 106 -2.18 5.83 -6.76
N ILE A 107 -1.83 6.51 -7.86
CA ILE A 107 -0.75 6.09 -8.77
C ILE A 107 0.60 6.16 -8.06
N ALA A 108 0.95 7.30 -7.44
CA ALA A 108 2.24 7.51 -6.79
C ALA A 108 2.53 6.45 -5.71
N LEU A 109 1.58 6.18 -4.82
CA LEU A 109 1.72 5.17 -3.77
C LEU A 109 1.79 3.75 -4.33
N SER A 110 1.08 3.47 -5.42
CA SER A 110 1.13 2.16 -6.06
C SER A 110 2.47 1.93 -6.76
N LEU A 111 3.01 2.95 -7.44
CA LEU A 111 4.34 2.92 -8.03
C LEU A 111 5.43 2.75 -6.97
N LEU A 112 5.34 3.48 -5.85
CA LEU A 112 6.27 3.33 -4.72
C LEU A 112 6.32 1.89 -4.22
N PHE A 113 5.15 1.29 -3.97
CA PHE A 113 5.06 -0.08 -3.46
C PHE A 113 5.60 -1.11 -4.45
N ILE A 114 5.27 -0.97 -5.74
CA ILE A 114 5.70 -1.89 -6.79
C ILE A 114 7.19 -1.74 -7.07
N GLY A 115 7.70 -0.51 -7.17
CA GLY A 115 9.12 -0.24 -7.30
C GLY A 115 9.91 -0.89 -6.16
N ARG A 116 9.37 -0.85 -4.93
CA ARG A 116 9.97 -1.54 -3.80
C ARG A 116 9.96 -3.06 -3.94
N ILE A 117 8.83 -3.66 -4.34
CA ILE A 117 8.74 -5.11 -4.57
C ILE A 117 9.71 -5.53 -5.68
N GLY A 118 9.71 -4.81 -6.80
CA GLY A 118 10.58 -5.06 -7.95
C GLY A 118 12.06 -5.00 -7.56
N TYR A 119 12.48 -3.92 -6.90
CA TYR A 119 13.84 -3.79 -6.38
C TYR A 119 14.23 -4.97 -5.48
N ARG A 120 13.32 -5.38 -4.59
CA ARG A 120 13.60 -6.49 -3.67
C ARG A 120 13.71 -7.83 -4.39
N LEU A 121 12.84 -8.11 -5.36
CA LEU A 121 12.91 -9.34 -6.16
C LEU A 121 14.21 -9.40 -6.96
N VAL A 122 14.61 -8.31 -7.59
CA VAL A 122 15.89 -8.20 -8.32
C VAL A 122 17.06 -8.38 -7.35
N SER A 123 17.05 -7.71 -6.20
CA SER A 123 18.10 -7.84 -5.18
C SER A 123 18.24 -9.27 -4.68
N LEU A 124 17.13 -9.99 -4.43
CA LEU A 124 17.15 -11.38 -3.99
C LEU A 124 17.71 -12.30 -5.08
N TYR A 125 17.29 -12.10 -6.33
CA TYR A 125 17.77 -12.85 -7.49
C TYR A 125 19.28 -12.69 -7.69
N LEU A 126 19.77 -11.44 -7.68
CA LEU A 126 21.19 -11.13 -7.84
C LEU A 126 22.05 -11.65 -6.69
N SER A 127 21.50 -11.76 -5.48
CA SER A 127 22.22 -12.27 -4.31
C SER A 127 22.29 -13.81 -4.26
N GLY A 128 21.78 -14.51 -5.29
CA GLY A 128 21.71 -15.99 -5.30
C GLY A 128 20.73 -16.55 -4.26
N GLY A 129 19.83 -15.73 -3.74
CA GLY A 129 18.88 -16.12 -2.69
C GLY A 129 17.82 -17.09 -3.21
N SER A 130 17.52 -18.13 -2.43
CA SER A 130 16.43 -19.06 -2.72
C SER A 130 15.07 -18.37 -2.58
N LEU A 131 14.24 -18.46 -3.61
CA LEU A 131 12.81 -18.05 -3.58
C LEU A 131 11.96 -18.97 -2.68
N SER A 132 12.53 -20.08 -2.20
CA SER A 132 11.85 -21.11 -1.41
C SER A 132 11.92 -20.87 0.10
N ALA A 133 12.75 -19.94 0.57
CA ALA A 133 12.86 -19.63 2.00
C ALA A 133 11.74 -18.66 2.45
N PRO A 134 11.18 -18.81 3.68
CA PRO A 134 10.15 -17.91 4.18
C PRO A 134 10.61 -16.44 4.11
N PRO A 135 9.72 -15.49 3.80
CA PRO A 135 10.06 -14.08 3.59
C PRO A 135 10.34 -13.34 4.91
N ALA A 136 10.95 -13.99 5.90
CA ALA A 136 11.36 -13.37 7.16
C ALA A 136 12.26 -12.13 6.93
N GLY A 137 13.10 -12.18 5.88
CA GLY A 137 13.94 -11.04 5.47
C GLY A 137 13.20 -9.90 4.75
N PHE A 138 11.93 -10.08 4.36
CA PHE A 138 11.16 -9.04 3.66
C PHE A 138 10.69 -7.94 4.61
N ILE A 139 10.18 -8.34 5.78
CA ILE A 139 9.73 -7.44 6.85
C ILE A 139 10.93 -6.90 7.66
N GLY A 140 12.06 -7.62 7.68
CA GLY A 140 13.25 -7.20 8.42
C GLY A 140 14.01 -5.98 7.86
N HIS A 141 13.72 -5.53 6.64
CA HIS A 141 14.49 -4.43 6.01
C HIS A 141 13.89 -3.04 6.36
N PRO A 142 14.68 -2.10 6.91
CA PRO A 142 14.18 -0.79 7.40
C PRO A 142 13.38 0.02 6.36
N LEU A 143 13.89 0.11 5.12
CA LEU A 143 13.18 0.77 4.01
C LEU A 143 11.83 0.11 3.66
N THR A 144 11.72 -1.21 3.81
CA THR A 144 10.41 -1.88 3.61
C THR A 144 9.43 -1.42 4.68
N LEU A 145 9.84 -1.41 5.95
CA LEU A 145 9.01 -0.93 7.05
C LEU A 145 8.57 0.52 6.84
N LEU A 146 9.48 1.39 6.37
CA LEU A 146 9.17 2.77 6.01
C LEU A 146 8.03 2.84 4.99
N ILE A 147 8.16 2.16 3.85
CA ILE A 147 7.15 2.18 2.78
C ILE A 147 5.83 1.59 3.25
N PHE A 148 5.86 0.48 3.98
CA PHE A 148 4.64 -0.11 4.55
C PHE A 148 3.94 0.86 5.51
N ALA A 149 4.71 1.56 6.35
CA ALA A 149 4.16 2.57 7.25
C ALA A 149 3.61 3.79 6.52
N ILE A 150 4.23 4.24 5.41
CA ILE A 150 3.67 5.29 4.54
C ILE A 150 2.31 4.86 4.01
N LEU A 151 2.21 3.65 3.46
CA LEU A 151 0.94 3.15 2.93
C LEU A 151 -0.11 3.05 4.04
N ALA A 152 0.22 2.42 5.16
CA ALA A 152 -0.70 2.22 6.28
C ALA A 152 -1.19 3.56 6.86
N GLY A 153 -0.27 4.50 7.10
CA GLY A 153 -0.58 5.85 7.58
C GLY A 153 -1.46 6.62 6.59
N TYR A 154 -1.18 6.50 5.29
CA TYR A 154 -2.02 7.09 4.24
C TYR A 154 -3.44 6.53 4.28
N TYR A 155 -3.61 5.21 4.21
CA TYR A 155 -4.96 4.62 4.16
C TYR A 155 -5.74 4.85 5.45
N ALA A 156 -5.10 4.74 6.61
CA ALA A 156 -5.74 5.00 7.90
C ALA A 156 -6.19 6.46 8.01
N SER A 157 -5.31 7.42 7.76
CA SER A 157 -5.64 8.86 7.85
C SER A 157 -6.69 9.28 6.82
N TYR A 158 -6.60 8.76 5.60
CA TYR A 158 -7.59 8.97 4.55
C TYR A 158 -8.96 8.41 4.98
N ALA A 159 -9.01 7.18 5.49
CA ALA A 159 -10.26 6.57 5.98
C ALA A 159 -10.87 7.34 7.17
N ILE A 160 -10.03 7.84 8.09
CA ILE A 160 -10.49 8.74 9.17
C ILE A 160 -11.13 10.01 8.57
N GLY A 161 -10.52 10.59 7.52
CA GLY A 161 -11.08 11.73 6.81
C GLY A 161 -12.46 11.45 6.21
N LEU A 162 -12.64 10.29 5.56
CA LEU A 162 -13.95 9.89 5.04
C LEU A 162 -14.99 9.73 6.16
N LEU A 163 -14.61 9.11 7.28
CA LEU A 163 -15.52 8.94 8.42
C LEU A 163 -15.92 10.28 9.03
N ARG A 164 -14.98 11.23 9.13
CA ARG A 164 -15.28 12.60 9.62
C ARG A 164 -16.25 13.31 8.69
N TRP A 165 -16.00 13.27 7.38
CA TRP A 165 -16.91 13.86 6.40
C TRP A 165 -18.31 13.22 6.47
N ALA A 166 -18.37 11.89 6.54
CA ALA A 166 -19.61 11.13 6.62
C ALA A 166 -20.43 11.46 7.88
N ARG A 167 -19.77 11.83 8.99
CA ARG A 167 -20.44 12.27 10.22
C ARG A 167 -20.91 13.72 10.13
N SER A 168 -20.17 14.60 9.45
CA SER A 168 -20.58 16.01 9.28
C SER A 168 -21.74 16.22 8.31
N THR A 169 -22.04 15.23 7.48
CA THR A 169 -23.15 15.23 6.50
C THR A 169 -24.25 14.24 6.89
N ALA A 170 -24.26 13.76 8.14
CA ALA A 170 -25.32 12.96 8.75
C ALA A 170 -26.24 13.86 9.55
#